data_AF-A0A9E5EW88-F1
#
_entry.id   AF-A0A9E5EW88-F1
#
_cell.length_a   1.000
_cell.length_b   1.000
_cell.length_c   1.000
_cell.angle_alpha   90.00
_cell.angle_beta   90.00
_cell.angle_gamma   90.00
#
_symmetry.space_group_name_H-M   'P 1'
#
loop_
_entity.id
_entity.type
_entity.pdbx_description
1 polymer ?
#
loop_
_entity_poly.entity_id
_entity_poly.type
_entity_poly.pdbx_seq_one_letter_code
_entity_poly.pdbx_strand_id
1 'polypeptide(L)'
;MDLELKYLKLKEHFKNAKVIESCAELIGWDERTNMPPQGADLRALQNSALSKLHHDLVTDSWLGDALVELASASVNLPDDSDICVNVREWIRVFNRANKIPVTLVQEFSKTFVYSQQAWQEARSQNNFVLFQPWLEKIIDLKRQEAKCLANGQVSYDALLDDYEPGATSIELDSIFYPLKDSIIKVLRSCSKENNRSLILGNYPEQKQKIFSEIIAGYCGFDFNAGRLDTTAHPFCCGIGPGDCRITTRFNPADFS
;
A
#
# COMPACT_ATOMS: atom_id res chain seq x y z
N MET A 1 -3.66 -31.97 -19.47
CA MET A 1 -2.46 -31.36 -18.88
C MET A 1 -2.55 -31.55 -17.37
N ASP A 2 -1.49 -32.12 -16.78
CA ASP A 2 -1.39 -32.42 -15.34
C ASP A 2 -1.70 -31.17 -14.49
N LEU A 3 -2.45 -31.36 -13.40
CA LEU A 3 -2.85 -30.30 -12.48
C LEU A 3 -1.62 -29.50 -12.01
N GLU A 4 -0.54 -30.23 -11.71
CA GLU A 4 0.71 -29.66 -11.25
C GLU A 4 1.35 -28.74 -12.30
N LEU A 5 1.39 -29.15 -13.57
CA LEU A 5 1.98 -28.33 -14.64
C LEU A 5 1.20 -27.03 -14.87
N LYS A 6 -0.14 -27.08 -14.81
CA LYS A 6 -1.00 -25.88 -14.89
C LYS A 6 -0.72 -24.92 -13.75
N TYR A 7 -0.68 -25.45 -12.53
CA TYR A 7 -0.41 -24.67 -11.35
C TYR A 7 0.97 -24.02 -11.41
N LEU A 8 2.01 -24.77 -11.79
CA LEU A 8 3.37 -24.22 -11.94
C LEU A 8 3.43 -23.09 -12.97
N LYS A 9 2.76 -23.25 -14.12
CA LYS A 9 2.68 -22.19 -15.14
C LYS A 9 2.03 -20.90 -14.60
N LEU A 10 0.88 -21.02 -13.94
CA LEU A 10 0.20 -19.86 -13.34
C LEU A 10 1.02 -19.25 -12.20
N LYS A 11 1.65 -20.08 -11.37
CA LYS A 11 2.53 -19.64 -10.29
C LYS A 11 3.70 -18.83 -10.81
N GLU A 12 4.35 -19.28 -11.89
CA GLU A 12 5.42 -18.54 -12.54
C GLU A 12 4.93 -17.20 -13.12
N HIS A 13 3.77 -17.21 -13.77
CA HIS A 13 3.17 -15.99 -14.32
C HIS A 13 2.89 -14.93 -13.25
N PHE A 14 2.22 -15.29 -12.15
CA PHE A 14 1.93 -14.36 -11.05
C PHE A 14 3.18 -13.95 -10.28
N LYS A 15 4.21 -14.81 -10.21
CA LYS A 15 5.53 -14.40 -9.70
C LYS A 15 6.15 -13.30 -10.56
N ASN A 16 6.07 -13.41 -11.89
CA ASN A 16 6.58 -12.37 -12.78
C ASN A 16 5.81 -11.05 -12.61
N ALA A 17 4.48 -11.11 -12.45
CA ALA A 17 3.68 -9.93 -12.11
C ALA A 17 4.16 -9.29 -10.79
N LYS A 18 4.38 -10.09 -9.73
CA LYS A 18 4.89 -9.58 -8.46
C LYS A 18 6.29 -8.98 -8.56
N VAL A 19 7.16 -9.48 -9.43
CA VAL A 19 8.47 -8.86 -9.69
C VAL A 19 8.29 -7.46 -10.30
N ILE A 20 7.40 -7.27 -11.26
CA ILE A 20 7.13 -5.95 -11.84
C ILE A 20 6.56 -4.99 -10.78
N GLU A 21 5.65 -5.48 -9.94
CA GLU A 21 5.11 -4.71 -8.81
C GLU A 21 6.22 -4.32 -7.82
N SER A 22 7.14 -5.22 -7.49
CA SER A 22 8.27 -4.93 -6.59
C SER A 22 9.20 -3.83 -7.12
N CYS A 23 9.36 -3.72 -8.44
CA CYS A 23 10.09 -2.62 -9.05
C CYS A 23 9.38 -1.28 -8.80
N ALA A 24 8.04 -1.26 -8.87
CA ALA A 24 7.25 -0.07 -8.56
C ALA A 24 7.35 0.30 -7.08
N GLU A 25 7.32 -0.69 -6.18
CA GLU A 25 7.53 -0.49 -4.73
C GLU A 25 8.91 0.14 -4.45
N LEU A 26 9.98 -0.35 -5.09
CA LEU A 26 11.34 0.18 -4.94
C LEU A 26 11.45 1.64 -5.40
N ILE A 27 10.93 1.98 -6.59
CA ILE A 27 11.00 3.37 -7.07
C ILE A 27 10.06 4.30 -6.28
N GLY A 28 8.98 3.77 -5.72
CA GLY A 28 8.11 4.49 -4.78
C GLY A 28 8.79 4.73 -3.43
N TRP A 29 9.66 3.83 -2.96
CA TRP A 29 10.51 4.08 -1.80
C TRP A 29 11.55 5.17 -2.11
N ASP A 30 12.20 5.10 -3.27
CA ASP A 30 13.21 6.09 -3.69
C ASP A 30 12.60 7.50 -3.80
N GLU A 31 11.38 7.59 -4.34
CA GLU A 31 10.63 8.84 -4.48
C GLU A 31 10.47 9.59 -3.15
N ARG A 32 10.35 8.84 -2.05
CA ARG A 32 10.06 9.37 -0.71
C ARG A 32 11.30 9.46 0.18
N THR A 33 12.49 9.16 -0.35
CA THR A 33 13.74 9.10 0.42
C THR A 33 14.89 9.84 -0.26
N ASN A 34 15.24 9.46 -1.50
CA ASN A 34 16.49 9.88 -2.14
C ASN A 34 16.31 10.59 -3.49
N MET A 35 15.11 10.55 -4.08
CA MET A 35 14.86 11.13 -5.40
C MET A 35 15.16 12.64 -5.42
N PRO A 36 15.96 13.14 -6.40
CA PRO A 36 16.17 14.58 -6.58
C PRO A 36 14.86 15.32 -6.91
N PRO A 37 14.71 16.60 -6.51
CA PRO A 37 13.47 17.35 -6.74
C PRO A 37 13.01 17.44 -8.21
N GLN A 38 13.95 17.45 -9.16
CA GLN A 38 13.63 17.52 -10.60
C GLN A 38 13.32 16.15 -11.23
N GLY A 39 13.33 15.07 -10.45
CA GLY A 39 13.11 13.70 -10.95
C GLY A 39 11.64 13.31 -11.17
N ALA A 40 10.70 14.15 -10.74
CA ALA A 40 9.27 13.81 -10.65
C ALA A 40 8.65 13.39 -12.00
N ASP A 41 8.98 14.07 -13.10
CA ASP A 41 8.38 13.77 -14.41
C ASP A 41 8.73 12.38 -14.93
N LEU A 42 10.02 12.01 -14.89
CA LEU A 42 10.44 10.67 -15.31
C LEU A 42 9.94 9.61 -14.32
N ARG A 43 9.91 9.91 -13.02
CA ARG A 43 9.35 9.00 -12.00
C ARG A 43 7.87 8.70 -12.26
N ALA A 44 7.08 9.71 -12.65
CA ALA A 44 5.68 9.52 -13.01
C ALA A 44 5.52 8.60 -14.23
N LEU A 45 6.38 8.75 -15.25
CA LEU A 45 6.38 7.87 -16.42
C LEU A 45 6.81 6.43 -16.06
N GLN A 46 7.83 6.26 -15.22
CA GLN A 46 8.28 4.94 -14.73
C GLN A 46 7.15 4.21 -13.99
N ASN A 47 6.51 4.88 -13.02
CA ASN A 47 5.39 4.30 -12.27
C ASN A 47 4.21 3.96 -13.19
N SER A 48 3.82 4.87 -14.10
CA SER A 48 2.72 4.60 -15.05
C SER A 48 3.02 3.41 -15.97
N ALA A 49 4.25 3.28 -16.46
CA ALA A 49 4.67 2.16 -17.30
C ALA A 49 4.67 0.83 -16.54
N LEU A 50 5.21 0.80 -15.31
CA LEU A 50 5.22 -0.40 -14.47
C LEU A 50 3.80 -0.81 -14.06
N SER A 51 2.95 0.14 -13.67
CA SER A 51 1.53 -0.13 -13.37
C SER A 51 0.80 -0.73 -14.57
N LYS A 52 1.05 -0.21 -15.78
CA LYS A 52 0.48 -0.77 -17.01
C LYS A 52 0.98 -2.21 -17.25
N LEU A 53 2.29 -2.44 -17.19
CA LEU A 53 2.87 -3.77 -17.40
C LEU A 53 2.33 -4.80 -16.39
N HIS A 54 2.25 -4.41 -15.12
CA HIS A 54 1.65 -5.24 -14.09
C HIS A 54 0.18 -5.53 -14.39
N HIS A 55 -0.61 -4.51 -14.75
CA HIS A 55 -2.01 -4.66 -15.12
C HIS A 55 -2.18 -5.63 -16.29
N ASP A 56 -1.44 -5.42 -17.39
CA ASP A 56 -1.45 -6.27 -18.58
C ASP A 56 -1.15 -7.75 -18.21
N LEU A 57 -0.22 -8.00 -17.28
CA LEU A 57 0.08 -9.35 -16.79
C LEU A 57 -1.08 -9.97 -16.00
N VAL A 58 -1.70 -9.23 -15.09
CA VAL A 58 -2.78 -9.78 -14.24
C VAL A 58 -4.15 -9.79 -14.92
N THR A 59 -4.28 -9.19 -16.11
CA THR A 59 -5.49 -9.21 -16.94
C THR A 59 -5.29 -9.93 -18.28
N ASP A 60 -4.21 -10.71 -18.42
CA ASP A 60 -3.93 -11.41 -19.68
C ASP A 60 -5.09 -12.35 -20.05
N SER A 61 -5.49 -12.29 -21.32
CA SER A 61 -6.67 -12.97 -21.87
C SER A 61 -6.72 -14.47 -21.59
N TRP A 62 -5.56 -15.15 -21.56
CA TRP A 62 -5.52 -16.60 -21.31
C TRP A 62 -5.77 -16.98 -19.84
N LEU A 63 -5.64 -16.03 -18.91
CA LEU A 63 -5.78 -16.31 -17.47
C LEU A 63 -7.19 -16.71 -17.09
N GLY A 64 -8.22 -16.15 -17.73
CA GLY A 64 -9.62 -16.45 -17.41
C GLY A 64 -9.90 -17.95 -17.49
N ASP A 65 -9.69 -18.54 -18.68
CA ASP A 65 -9.91 -19.97 -18.90
C ASP A 65 -8.97 -20.84 -18.05
N ALA A 66 -7.70 -20.44 -17.93
CA ALA A 66 -6.72 -21.20 -17.15
C ALA A 66 -7.04 -21.25 -15.64
N LEU A 67 -7.52 -20.14 -15.07
CA LEU A 67 -7.92 -20.06 -13.67
C LEU A 67 -9.19 -20.88 -13.41
N VAL A 68 -10.18 -20.84 -14.31
CA VAL A 68 -11.40 -21.67 -14.22
C VAL A 68 -11.06 -23.16 -14.31
N GLU A 69 -10.19 -23.54 -15.25
CA GLU A 69 -9.75 -24.92 -15.41
C GLU A 69 -8.99 -25.41 -14.18
N LEU A 70 -8.08 -24.58 -13.63
CA LEU A 70 -7.32 -24.93 -12.44
C LEU A 70 -8.21 -25.06 -11.20
N ALA A 71 -9.15 -24.13 -10.99
CA ALA A 71 -10.13 -24.19 -9.89
C ALA A 71 -10.98 -25.46 -9.95
N SER A 72 -11.43 -25.84 -11.14
CA SER A 72 -12.21 -27.07 -11.34
C SER A 72 -11.38 -28.32 -11.04
N ALA A 73 -10.10 -28.31 -11.41
CA ALA A 73 -9.19 -29.43 -11.19
C ALA A 73 -8.71 -29.54 -9.73
N SER A 74 -8.78 -28.47 -8.94
CA SER A 74 -8.40 -28.45 -7.52
C SER A 74 -9.56 -28.70 -6.55
N VAL A 75 -10.78 -28.98 -7.03
CA VAL A 75 -12.00 -29.07 -6.19
C VAL A 75 -11.94 -30.12 -5.07
N ASN A 76 -11.13 -31.17 -5.23
CA ASN A 76 -10.98 -32.23 -4.24
C ASN A 76 -9.78 -32.04 -3.30
N LEU A 77 -9.03 -30.94 -3.44
CA LEU A 77 -7.94 -30.59 -2.54
C LEU A 77 -8.48 -29.88 -1.29
N PRO A 78 -7.77 -29.92 -0.15
CA PRO A 78 -8.12 -29.10 1.01
C PRO A 78 -8.17 -27.61 0.67
N ASP A 79 -9.16 -26.89 1.22
CA ASP A 79 -9.38 -25.46 0.97
C ASP A 79 -8.20 -24.57 1.39
N ASP A 80 -7.42 -25.03 2.37
CA ASP A 80 -6.23 -24.37 2.91
C ASP A 80 -4.91 -24.83 2.25
N SER A 81 -4.99 -25.72 1.25
CA SER A 81 -3.81 -26.09 0.47
C SER A 81 -3.28 -24.91 -0.35
N ASP A 82 -1.96 -24.86 -0.55
CA ASP A 82 -1.29 -23.83 -1.35
C ASP A 82 -1.96 -23.59 -2.72
N ILE A 83 -2.39 -24.67 -3.38
CA ILE A 83 -3.04 -24.57 -4.70
C ILE A 83 -4.40 -23.88 -4.57
N CYS A 84 -5.27 -24.35 -3.66
CA CYS A 84 -6.61 -23.77 -3.48
C CYS A 84 -6.56 -22.31 -3.05
N VAL A 85 -5.67 -21.96 -2.11
CA VAL A 85 -5.46 -20.59 -1.67
C VAL A 85 -4.98 -19.70 -2.83
N ASN A 86 -3.94 -20.13 -3.55
CA ASN A 86 -3.40 -19.35 -4.67
C ASN A 86 -4.45 -19.14 -5.78
N VAL A 87 -5.20 -20.19 -6.15
CA VAL A 87 -6.25 -20.09 -7.16
C VAL A 87 -7.33 -19.10 -6.76
N ARG A 88 -7.82 -19.17 -5.51
CA ARG A 88 -8.83 -18.25 -5.00
C ARG A 88 -8.36 -16.79 -5.07
N GLU A 89 -7.15 -16.52 -4.61
CA GLU A 89 -6.60 -15.16 -4.61
C GLU A 89 -6.26 -14.67 -6.03
N TRP A 90 -5.73 -15.53 -6.91
CA TRP A 90 -5.47 -15.17 -8.30
C TRP A 90 -6.76 -14.87 -9.08
N ILE A 91 -7.83 -15.63 -8.85
CA ILE A 91 -9.16 -15.32 -9.41
C ILE A 91 -9.65 -13.97 -8.90
N ARG A 92 -9.50 -13.68 -7.60
CA ARG A 92 -9.87 -12.38 -7.02
C ARG A 92 -9.09 -11.24 -7.67
N VAL A 93 -7.77 -11.36 -7.78
CA VAL A 93 -6.89 -10.37 -8.43
C VAL A 93 -7.30 -10.16 -9.89
N PHE A 94 -7.41 -11.23 -10.67
CA PHE A 94 -7.80 -11.18 -12.08
C PHE A 94 -9.17 -10.51 -12.27
N ASN A 95 -10.18 -10.92 -11.50
CA ASN A 95 -11.54 -10.38 -11.62
C ASN A 95 -11.62 -8.90 -11.24
N ARG A 96 -10.91 -8.47 -10.19
CA ARG A 96 -10.88 -7.05 -9.77
C ARG A 96 -10.14 -6.21 -10.82
N ALA A 97 -8.97 -6.66 -11.26
CA ALA A 97 -8.16 -5.94 -12.25
C ALA A 97 -8.91 -5.78 -13.59
N ASN A 98 -9.55 -6.83 -14.11
CA ASN A 98 -10.28 -6.78 -15.38
C ASN A 98 -11.48 -5.81 -15.39
N LYS A 99 -12.00 -5.42 -14.23
CA LYS A 99 -13.08 -4.43 -14.15
C LYS A 99 -12.60 -2.99 -14.36
N ILE A 100 -11.32 -2.73 -14.12
CA ILE A 100 -10.74 -1.39 -14.14
C ILE A 100 -10.11 -1.16 -15.51
N PRO A 101 -10.53 -0.14 -16.28
CA PRO A 101 -9.88 0.21 -17.53
C PRO A 101 -8.40 0.58 -17.34
N VAL A 102 -7.52 0.07 -18.20
CA VAL A 102 -6.08 0.38 -18.16
C VAL A 102 -5.78 1.88 -18.19
N THR A 103 -6.59 2.68 -18.90
CA THR A 103 -6.46 4.14 -18.95
C THR A 103 -6.67 4.78 -17.58
N LEU A 104 -7.61 4.26 -16.78
CA LEU A 104 -7.86 4.72 -15.42
C LEU A 104 -6.68 4.37 -14.50
N VAL A 105 -6.13 3.16 -14.62
CA VAL A 105 -4.92 2.74 -13.88
C VAL A 105 -3.75 3.67 -14.17
N GLN A 106 -3.47 3.93 -15.46
CA GLN A 106 -2.36 4.79 -15.87
C GLN A 106 -2.51 6.24 -15.39
N GLU A 107 -3.71 6.80 -15.51
CA GLU A 107 -4.01 8.17 -15.08
C GLU A 107 -3.93 8.32 -13.56
N PHE A 108 -4.39 7.31 -12.81
CA PHE A 108 -4.26 7.27 -11.36
C PHE A 108 -2.79 7.22 -10.93
N SER A 109 -1.98 6.30 -11.47
CA SER A 109 -0.55 6.19 -11.14
C SER A 109 0.22 7.47 -11.45
N LYS A 110 -0.06 8.12 -12.59
CA LYS A 110 0.55 9.40 -12.94
C LYS A 110 0.12 10.52 -11.98
N THR A 111 -1.17 10.63 -11.71
CA THR A 111 -1.72 11.65 -10.80
C THR A 111 -1.17 11.49 -9.39
N PHE A 112 -1.00 10.25 -8.91
CA PHE A 112 -0.45 9.97 -7.59
C PHE A 112 0.94 10.57 -7.41
N VAL A 113 1.88 10.33 -8.33
CA VAL A 113 3.25 10.88 -8.24
C VAL A 113 3.24 12.41 -8.18
N TYR A 114 2.53 13.07 -9.09
CA TYR A 114 2.46 14.54 -9.07
C TYR A 114 1.81 15.08 -7.81
N SER A 115 0.72 14.43 -7.37
CA SER A 115 0.02 14.83 -6.15
C SER A 115 0.89 14.68 -4.90
N GLN A 116 1.76 13.66 -4.86
CA GLN A 116 2.67 13.43 -3.75
C GLN A 116 3.70 14.56 -3.64
N GLN A 117 4.26 15.00 -4.76
CA GLN A 117 5.20 16.14 -4.79
C GLN A 117 4.49 17.44 -4.38
N ALA A 118 3.32 17.72 -4.95
CA ALA A 118 2.52 18.90 -4.60
C ALA A 118 2.11 18.90 -3.13
N TRP A 119 1.77 17.72 -2.58
CA TRP A 119 1.42 17.56 -1.18
C TRP A 119 2.61 17.81 -0.25
N GLN A 120 3.81 17.33 -0.60
CA GLN A 120 5.03 17.58 0.17
C GLN A 120 5.31 19.09 0.26
N GLU A 121 5.22 19.79 -0.86
CA GLU A 121 5.37 21.25 -0.91
C GLU A 121 4.27 21.95 -0.09
N ALA A 122 3.00 21.66 -0.38
CA ALA A 122 1.85 22.23 0.31
C ALA A 122 1.94 22.08 1.83
N ARG A 123 2.35 20.89 2.31
CA ARG A 123 2.50 20.64 3.74
C ARG A 123 3.63 21.45 4.35
N SER A 124 4.78 21.55 3.69
CA SER A 124 5.92 22.33 4.20
C SER A 124 5.58 23.82 4.35
N GLN A 125 4.69 24.32 3.47
CA GLN A 125 4.23 25.70 3.48
C GLN A 125 2.93 25.91 4.27
N ASN A 126 2.34 24.83 4.81
CA ASN A 126 1.01 24.84 5.43
C ASN A 126 -0.08 25.47 4.52
N ASN A 127 -0.04 25.14 3.23
CA ASN A 127 -0.86 25.76 2.19
C ASN A 127 -1.74 24.74 1.46
N PHE A 128 -2.97 24.54 1.96
CA PHE A 128 -3.92 23.59 1.39
C PHE A 128 -4.32 23.90 -0.06
N VAL A 129 -4.38 25.18 -0.44
CA VAL A 129 -4.82 25.60 -1.79
C VAL A 129 -3.91 25.03 -2.88
N LEU A 130 -2.62 24.83 -2.59
CA LEU A 130 -1.67 24.18 -3.51
C LEU A 130 -2.02 22.70 -3.76
N PHE A 131 -2.59 22.00 -2.77
CA PHE A 131 -2.91 20.57 -2.87
C PHE A 131 -4.36 20.29 -3.27
N GLN A 132 -5.29 21.20 -3.00
CA GLN A 132 -6.71 21.04 -3.29
C GLN A 132 -7.02 20.48 -4.70
N PRO A 133 -6.51 21.04 -5.81
CA PRO A 133 -6.84 20.53 -7.15
C PRO A 133 -6.36 19.08 -7.38
N TRP A 134 -5.26 18.69 -6.74
CA TRP A 134 -4.76 17.32 -6.79
C TRP A 134 -5.66 16.37 -5.98
N LEU A 135 -6.08 16.79 -4.79
CA LEU A 135 -7.00 16.00 -3.95
C LEU A 135 -8.35 15.77 -4.65
N GLU A 136 -8.91 16.81 -5.27
CA GLU A 136 -10.16 16.70 -6.03
C GLU A 136 -10.03 15.69 -7.17
N LYS A 137 -8.93 15.75 -7.93
CA LYS A 137 -8.64 14.80 -9.00
C LYS A 137 -8.48 13.36 -8.49
N ILE A 138 -7.76 13.16 -7.38
CA ILE A 138 -7.60 11.82 -6.76
C ILE A 138 -8.95 11.26 -6.33
N ILE A 139 -9.79 12.07 -5.68
CA ILE A 139 -11.13 11.65 -5.23
C ILE A 139 -12.01 11.27 -6.43
N ASP A 140 -11.95 12.03 -7.52
CA ASP A 140 -12.72 11.70 -8.73
C ASP A 140 -12.27 10.37 -9.34
N LEU A 141 -10.96 10.15 -9.51
CA LEU A 141 -10.41 8.90 -10.03
C LEU A 141 -10.77 7.70 -9.13
N LYS A 142 -10.69 7.86 -7.80
CA LYS A 142 -11.12 6.82 -6.84
C LYS A 142 -12.62 6.52 -6.92
N ARG A 143 -13.46 7.52 -7.19
CA ARG A 143 -14.90 7.29 -7.43
C ARG A 143 -15.15 6.55 -8.74
N GLN A 144 -14.37 6.81 -9.78
CA GLN A 144 -14.45 6.04 -11.03
C GLN A 144 -14.04 4.59 -10.81
N GLU A 145 -12.94 4.34 -10.10
CA GLU A 145 -12.47 3.01 -9.71
C GLU A 145 -13.54 2.26 -8.89
N ALA A 146 -14.11 2.92 -7.89
CA ALA A 146 -15.18 2.35 -7.07
C ALA A 146 -16.40 1.93 -7.91
N LYS A 147 -16.78 2.71 -8.93
CA LYS A 147 -17.88 2.36 -9.84
C LYS A 147 -17.55 1.14 -10.70
N CYS A 148 -16.31 0.99 -11.15
CA CYS A 148 -15.85 -0.19 -11.87
C CYS A 148 -15.92 -1.46 -11.00
N LEU A 149 -15.51 -1.34 -9.73
CA LEU A 149 -15.40 -2.47 -8.82
C LEU A 149 -16.73 -2.87 -8.18
N ALA A 150 -17.59 -1.90 -7.89
CA ALA A 150 -18.86 -2.11 -7.18
C ALA A 150 -19.77 -3.06 -7.97
N ASN A 151 -20.03 -4.23 -7.39
CA ASN A 151 -20.91 -5.25 -7.98
C ASN A 151 -22.28 -5.24 -7.27
N GLY A 152 -22.94 -4.09 -7.25
CA GLY A 152 -24.21 -3.89 -6.52
C GLY A 152 -24.06 -3.60 -5.02
N GLN A 153 -22.83 -3.59 -4.49
CA GLN A 153 -22.50 -3.16 -3.13
C GLN A 153 -22.28 -1.63 -3.03
N VAL A 154 -22.13 -1.13 -1.80
CA VAL A 154 -21.77 0.27 -1.54
C VAL A 154 -20.40 0.57 -2.16
N SER A 155 -20.28 1.70 -2.88
CA SER A 155 -19.05 2.05 -3.59
C SER A 155 -17.83 2.15 -2.68
N TYR A 156 -18.01 2.60 -1.44
CA TYR A 156 -16.92 2.65 -0.46
C TYR A 156 -16.42 1.25 -0.08
N ASP A 157 -17.33 0.29 0.13
CA ASP A 157 -16.98 -1.10 0.47
C ASP A 157 -16.16 -1.75 -0.66
N ALA A 158 -16.42 -1.39 -1.92
CA ALA A 158 -15.64 -1.87 -3.05
C ALA A 158 -14.16 -1.43 -3.02
N LEU A 159 -13.90 -0.23 -2.49
CA LEU A 159 -12.54 0.29 -2.25
C LEU A 159 -11.94 -0.25 -0.95
N LEU A 160 -12.76 -0.43 0.09
CA LEU A 160 -12.34 -0.99 1.38
C LEU A 160 -11.78 -2.41 1.22
N ASP A 161 -12.40 -3.20 0.34
CA ASP A 161 -12.00 -4.58 0.03
C ASP A 161 -10.57 -4.71 -0.51
N ASP A 162 -9.95 -3.64 -1.06
CA ASP A 162 -8.51 -3.68 -1.43
C ASP A 162 -7.57 -3.74 -0.21
N TYR A 163 -8.03 -3.26 0.94
CA TYR A 163 -7.24 -3.16 2.17
C TYR A 163 -7.61 -4.23 3.19
N GLU A 164 -8.90 -4.50 3.35
CA GLU A 164 -9.42 -5.50 4.27
C GLU A 164 -10.44 -6.37 3.53
N PRO A 165 -10.01 -7.50 2.93
CA PRO A 165 -10.86 -8.37 2.14
C PRO A 165 -12.15 -8.79 2.86
N GLY A 166 -13.30 -8.45 2.28
CA GLY A 166 -14.62 -8.81 2.78
C GLY A 166 -15.21 -7.86 3.83
N ALA A 167 -14.45 -6.89 4.34
CA ALA A 167 -14.97 -5.92 5.29
C ALA A 167 -15.98 -4.95 4.66
N THR A 168 -16.97 -4.53 5.44
CA THR A 168 -18.01 -3.58 5.01
C THR A 168 -18.06 -2.35 5.92
N SER A 169 -18.53 -1.22 5.39
CA SER A 169 -18.77 0.00 6.17
C SER A 169 -19.76 -0.23 7.32
N ILE A 170 -20.74 -1.13 7.17
CA ILE A 170 -21.69 -1.48 8.24
C ILE A 170 -20.98 -2.18 9.40
N GLU A 171 -20.08 -3.13 9.11
CA GLU A 171 -19.28 -3.80 10.15
C GLU A 171 -18.34 -2.80 10.84
N LEU A 172 -17.70 -1.91 10.07
CA LEU A 172 -16.87 -0.85 10.63
C LEU A 172 -17.64 0.06 11.58
N ASP A 173 -18.85 0.48 11.21
CA ASP A 173 -19.72 1.29 12.05
C ASP A 173 -20.05 0.57 13.37
N SER A 174 -20.34 -0.74 13.31
CA SER A 174 -20.62 -1.55 14.50
C SER A 174 -19.45 -1.63 15.49
N ILE A 175 -18.21 -1.49 15.01
CA ILE A 175 -16.98 -1.46 15.81
C ILE A 175 -16.68 -0.03 16.29
N PHE A 176 -16.79 0.96 15.40
CA PHE A 176 -16.37 2.33 15.68
C PHE A 176 -17.28 3.07 16.66
N TYR A 177 -18.60 2.86 16.63
CA TYR A 177 -19.50 3.55 17.57
C TYR A 177 -19.21 3.17 19.04
N PRO A 178 -19.16 1.87 19.42
CA PRO A 178 -18.81 1.50 20.80
C PRO A 178 -17.37 1.87 21.19
N LEU A 179 -16.42 1.77 20.25
CA LEU A 179 -15.03 2.14 20.49
C LEU A 179 -14.89 3.64 20.76
N LYS A 180 -15.57 4.49 19.98
CA LYS A 180 -15.61 5.95 20.19
C LYS A 180 -16.10 6.28 21.59
N ASP A 181 -17.20 5.68 22.05
CA ASP A 181 -17.72 5.93 23.39
C ASP A 181 -16.74 5.50 24.48
N SER A 182 -16.07 4.36 24.29
CA SER A 182 -15.07 3.84 25.23
C SER A 182 -13.83 4.74 25.30
N ILE A 183 -13.32 5.18 24.14
CA ILE A 183 -12.19 6.13 24.06
C ILE A 183 -12.56 7.45 24.74
N ILE A 184 -13.76 7.99 24.49
CA ILE A 184 -14.22 9.23 25.15
C ILE A 184 -14.27 9.08 26.66
N LYS A 185 -14.73 7.93 27.19
CA LYS A 185 -14.73 7.65 28.64
C LYS A 185 -13.32 7.63 29.20
N VAL A 186 -12.38 6.96 28.55
CA VAL A 186 -10.97 6.93 28.96
C VAL A 186 -10.37 8.34 28.93
N LEU A 187 -10.55 9.09 27.83
CA LEU A 187 -10.05 10.47 27.71
C LEU A 187 -10.59 11.40 28.80
N ARG A 188 -11.86 11.24 29.21
CA ARG A 188 -12.44 12.01 30.32
C ARG A 188 -11.86 11.63 31.69
N SER A 189 -11.33 10.40 31.82
CA SER A 189 -10.69 9.91 33.05
C SER A 189 -9.20 10.23 33.14
N CYS A 190 -8.55 10.56 32.02
CA CYS A 190 -7.13 10.91 32.00
C CYS A 190 -6.86 12.24 32.72
N SER A 191 -5.71 12.32 33.39
CA SER A 191 -5.22 13.58 33.95
C SER A 191 -5.00 14.61 32.83
N LYS A 192 -5.29 15.89 33.13
CA LYS A 192 -4.95 17.00 32.23
C LYS A 192 -3.49 17.45 32.39
N GLU A 193 -2.78 16.96 33.40
CA GLU A 193 -1.35 17.23 33.56
C GLU A 193 -0.57 16.50 32.48
N ASN A 194 0.13 17.26 31.65
CA ASN A 194 0.92 16.74 30.53
C ASN A 194 2.38 17.15 30.70
N ASN A 195 3.11 16.47 31.59
CA ASN A 195 4.53 16.73 31.76
C ASN A 195 5.33 16.09 30.62
N ARG A 196 5.59 16.88 29.57
CA ARG A 196 6.39 16.47 28.41
C ARG A 196 7.88 16.82 28.53
N SER A 197 8.38 17.23 29.71
CA SER A 197 9.77 17.70 29.86
C SER A 197 10.84 16.63 29.58
N LEU A 198 10.48 15.35 29.68
CA LEU A 198 11.36 14.22 29.37
C LEU A 198 11.41 13.85 27.88
N ILE A 199 10.48 14.35 27.07
CA ILE A 199 10.40 14.06 25.63
C ILE A 199 10.66 15.32 24.79
N LEU A 200 10.33 16.50 25.29
CA LEU A 200 10.69 17.78 24.66
C LEU A 200 12.03 18.25 25.20
N GLY A 201 13.02 18.41 24.32
CA GLY A 201 14.38 18.71 24.71
C GLY A 201 15.31 18.74 23.50
N ASN A 202 16.62 18.70 23.73
CA ASN A 202 17.60 18.68 22.64
C ASN A 202 18.10 17.23 22.42
N TYR A 203 17.59 16.59 21.37
CA TYR A 203 17.92 15.22 20.99
C TYR A 203 18.52 15.23 19.58
N PRO A 204 19.85 15.32 19.42
CA PRO A 204 20.49 15.36 18.12
C PRO A 204 20.06 14.18 17.22
N GLU A 205 19.69 14.45 15.96
CA GLU A 205 19.14 13.45 15.04
C GLU A 205 20.02 12.21 14.92
N GLN A 206 21.35 12.39 14.87
CA GLN A 206 22.29 11.27 14.80
C GLN A 206 22.16 10.31 16.00
N LYS A 207 21.92 10.85 17.20
CA LYS A 207 21.72 10.02 18.40
C LYS A 207 20.36 9.34 18.39
N GLN A 208 19.32 10.02 17.91
CA GLN A 208 18.01 9.40 17.70
C GLN A 208 18.11 8.24 16.71
N LYS A 209 18.81 8.43 15.59
CA LYS A 209 19.03 7.39 14.58
C LYS A 209 19.72 6.16 15.16
N ILE A 210 20.84 6.34 15.85
CA ILE A 210 21.57 5.22 16.49
C ILE A 210 20.65 4.49 17.47
N PHE A 211 19.90 5.22 18.29
CA PHE A 211 18.96 4.62 19.23
C PHE A 211 17.84 3.84 18.52
N SER A 212 17.23 4.41 17.48
CA SER A 212 16.21 3.72 16.68
C SER A 212 16.74 2.44 16.04
N GLU A 213 17.97 2.45 15.52
CA GLU A 213 18.60 1.26 14.95
C GLU A 213 18.85 0.17 16.01
N ILE A 214 19.30 0.55 17.21
CA ILE A 214 19.48 -0.38 18.34
C ILE A 214 18.14 -1.01 18.73
N ILE A 215 17.08 -0.21 18.89
CA ILE A 215 15.76 -0.71 19.29
C ILE A 215 15.16 -1.60 18.19
N ALA A 216 15.26 -1.21 16.92
CA ALA A 216 14.80 -2.02 15.81
C ALA A 216 15.51 -3.39 15.79
N GLY A 217 16.85 -3.39 15.94
CA GLY A 217 17.63 -4.62 16.02
C GLY A 217 17.25 -5.48 17.24
N TYR A 218 17.02 -4.86 18.40
CA TYR A 218 16.56 -5.56 19.59
C TYR A 218 15.16 -6.20 19.42
N CYS A 219 14.26 -5.53 18.69
CA CYS A 219 12.95 -6.06 18.31
C CYS A 219 13.02 -7.14 17.22
N GLY A 220 14.21 -7.46 16.71
CA GLY A 220 14.44 -8.53 15.73
C GLY A 220 14.46 -8.07 14.27
N PHE A 221 14.58 -6.77 13.99
CA PHE A 221 14.75 -6.28 12.62
C PHE A 221 16.14 -6.67 12.08
N ASP A 222 16.17 -7.43 10.99
CA ASP A 222 17.42 -7.84 10.34
C ASP A 222 17.92 -6.79 9.34
N PHE A 223 18.96 -6.07 9.73
CA PHE A 223 19.62 -5.07 8.88
C PHE A 223 20.43 -5.65 7.70
N ASN A 224 20.60 -6.98 7.61
CA ASN A 224 21.09 -7.61 6.38
C ASN A 224 19.98 -7.78 5.33
N ALA A 225 18.73 -7.70 5.76
CA ALA A 225 17.53 -7.86 4.94
C ALA A 225 16.68 -6.58 4.89
N GLY A 226 17.27 -5.44 5.26
CA GLY A 226 16.53 -4.20 5.43
C GLY A 226 17.39 -3.01 5.81
N ARG A 227 16.77 -1.83 5.89
CA ARG A 227 17.44 -0.57 6.28
C ARG A 227 16.47 0.45 6.85
N LEU A 228 17.01 1.43 7.58
CA LEU A 228 16.30 2.57 8.14
C LEU A 228 16.75 3.88 7.48
N ASP A 229 15.79 4.62 6.93
CA ASP A 229 16.02 5.91 6.27
C ASP A 229 15.14 7.03 6.81
N THR A 230 15.47 8.27 6.44
CA THR A 230 14.67 9.44 6.80
C THR A 230 13.72 9.82 5.68
N THR A 231 12.50 10.21 6.03
CA THR A 231 11.48 10.67 5.09
C THR A 231 10.62 11.77 5.73
N ALA A 232 9.77 12.42 4.95
CA ALA A 232 8.79 13.36 5.49
C ALA A 232 7.70 12.66 6.33
N HIS A 233 7.28 11.45 5.91
CA HIS A 233 6.21 10.65 6.54
C HIS A 233 6.63 9.19 6.69
N PRO A 234 6.86 8.70 7.92
CA PRO A 234 7.29 7.33 8.17
C PRO A 234 6.40 6.29 7.50
N PHE A 235 7.02 5.30 6.87
CA PHE A 235 6.37 4.14 6.27
C PHE A 235 7.30 2.93 6.30
N CYS A 236 6.73 1.74 6.09
CA CYS A 236 7.43 0.49 5.84
C CYS A 236 7.09 0.00 4.42
N CYS A 237 8.05 -0.55 3.70
CA CYS A 237 7.83 -1.21 2.43
C CYS A 237 8.61 -2.53 2.33
N GLY A 238 7.93 -3.61 1.97
CA GLY A 238 8.56 -4.89 1.68
C GLY A 238 8.71 -5.06 0.18
N ILE A 239 9.91 -4.78 -0.36
CA ILE A 239 10.20 -4.88 -1.79
C ILE A 239 10.24 -6.36 -2.21
N GLY A 240 10.72 -7.23 -1.32
CA GLY A 240 10.72 -8.66 -1.55
C GLY A 240 11.37 -9.44 -0.40
N PRO A 241 11.45 -10.77 -0.52
CA PRO A 241 12.19 -11.58 0.44
C PRO A 241 13.64 -11.10 0.55
N GLY A 242 14.07 -10.69 1.75
CA GLY A 242 15.40 -10.15 1.99
C GLY A 242 15.56 -8.64 1.75
N ASP A 243 14.49 -7.91 1.43
CA ASP A 243 14.52 -6.43 1.35
C ASP A 243 13.23 -5.82 1.91
N CYS A 244 13.26 -5.49 3.19
CA CYS A 244 12.21 -4.75 3.90
C CYS A 244 12.80 -3.44 4.44
N ARG A 245 12.26 -2.29 4.03
CA ARG A 245 12.79 -0.98 4.40
C ARG A 245 11.81 -0.25 5.29
N ILE A 246 12.33 0.32 6.36
CA ILE A 246 11.60 1.19 7.27
C ILE A 246 12.11 2.61 7.12
N THR A 247 11.23 3.57 7.35
CA THR A 247 11.60 4.99 7.32
C THR A 247 11.04 5.68 8.55
N THR A 248 11.73 6.71 9.00
CA THR A 248 11.32 7.53 10.14
C THR A 248 11.55 9.01 9.85
N ARG A 249 11.15 9.86 10.78
CA ARG A 249 11.44 11.30 10.76
C ARG A 249 11.88 11.73 12.15
N PHE A 250 13.09 12.24 12.24
CA PHE A 250 13.62 12.75 13.50
C PHE A 250 13.19 14.20 13.74
N ASN A 251 13.10 14.57 15.01
CA ASN A 251 12.86 15.95 15.43
C ASN A 251 13.86 16.30 16.54
N PRO A 252 14.84 17.19 16.31
CA PRO A 252 15.80 17.56 17.33
C PRO A 252 15.19 18.09 18.63
N ALA A 253 13.95 18.61 18.57
CA ALA A 253 13.23 19.18 19.70
C ALA A 253 12.29 18.20 20.43
N ASP A 254 12.06 17.01 19.89
CA ASP A 254 11.07 16.04 20.40
C ASP A 254 11.59 14.59 20.21
N PHE A 255 11.68 13.83 21.30
CA PHE A 255 12.13 12.43 21.31
C PHE A 255 10.99 11.41 21.11
N SER A 256 9.73 11.86 21.06
CA SER A 256 8.57 10.97 20.88
C SER A 256 8.47 10.39 19.47
#